data_AF-A0A084B1X9-F1
#
_entry.id   AF-A0A084B1X9-F1
#
_cell.length_a   1.000
_cell.length_b   1.000
_cell.length_c   1.000
_cell.angle_alpha   90.00
_cell.angle_beta   90.00
_cell.angle_gamma   90.00
#
_symmetry.space_group_name_H-M   'P 1'
#
loop_
_entity.id
_entity.type
_entity.pdbx_description
1 polymer ?
#
loop_
_entity_poly.entity_id
_entity_poly.type
_entity_poly.pdbx_seq_one_letter_code
_entity_poly.pdbx_strand_id
1 'polypeptide(L)'
;MATPWPPVPDWPANHRKHAAKLSRYLQTAVTFIDTPNGQPLEPRAVRASFMGTLTLLAKLAKIPDVDHVHDAVRAAHAKTKTAAETTARAIESIQTDPNTNNTTTA
;
A
#
# COMPACT_ATOMS: atom_id res chain seq x y z
N MET A 1 -19.47 -25.29 33.29
CA MET A 1 -18.70 -25.76 32.12
C MET A 1 -18.01 -24.56 31.50
N ALA A 2 -16.79 -24.75 30.98
CA ALA A 2 -16.05 -23.74 30.24
C ALA A 2 -16.79 -23.33 28.98
N THR A 3 -16.87 -22.03 28.66
CA THR A 3 -17.26 -21.63 27.31
C THR A 3 -16.07 -21.91 26.38
N PRO A 4 -16.20 -22.78 25.36
CA PRO A 4 -15.09 -23.14 24.49
C PRO A 4 -14.67 -21.95 23.62
N TRP A 5 -13.37 -21.70 23.52
CA TRP A 5 -12.82 -20.59 22.75
C TRP A 5 -13.33 -20.58 21.29
N PRO A 6 -13.60 -19.40 20.68
CA PRO A 6 -14.04 -19.32 19.30
C PRO A 6 -13.04 -20.00 18.34
N PRO A 7 -13.50 -20.82 17.38
CA PRO A 7 -12.62 -21.50 16.44
C PRO A 7 -11.83 -20.49 15.58
N VAL A 8 -10.60 -20.86 15.23
CA VAL A 8 -9.76 -20.02 14.37
C VAL A 8 -10.42 -19.91 12.99
N PRO A 9 -10.68 -18.68 12.50
CA PRO A 9 -11.29 -18.49 11.20
C PRO A 9 -10.27 -18.63 10.07
N ASP A 10 -10.74 -19.04 8.88
CA ASP A 10 -9.95 -18.93 7.65
C ASP A 10 -9.63 -17.46 7.33
N TRP A 11 -8.35 -17.14 7.24
CA TRP A 11 -7.90 -15.76 7.08
C TRP A 11 -7.95 -15.32 5.61
N PRO A 12 -8.66 -14.24 5.26
CA PRO A 12 -8.70 -13.75 3.89
C PRO A 12 -7.39 -13.06 3.48
N ALA A 13 -7.06 -13.16 2.18
CA ALA A 13 -5.87 -12.51 1.62
C ALA A 13 -5.98 -10.97 1.60
N ASN A 14 -7.17 -10.45 1.27
CA ASN A 14 -7.47 -9.02 1.22
C ASN A 14 -7.38 -8.36 2.61
N HIS A 15 -6.60 -7.27 2.72
CA HIS A 15 -6.29 -6.60 4.00
C HIS A 15 -7.52 -6.00 4.70
N ARG A 16 -8.46 -5.37 3.97
CA ARG A 16 -9.69 -4.81 4.59
C ARG A 16 -10.59 -5.90 5.15
N LYS A 17 -10.78 -6.99 4.38
CA LYS A 17 -11.55 -8.15 4.83
C LYS A 17 -10.87 -8.87 6.00
N HIS A 18 -9.53 -8.91 5.99
CA HIS A 18 -8.73 -9.48 7.07
C HIS A 18 -8.88 -8.67 8.35
N ALA A 19 -8.76 -7.34 8.27
CA ALA A 19 -8.96 -6.43 9.40
C ALA A 19 -10.34 -6.60 10.04
N ALA A 20 -11.39 -6.57 9.22
CA ALA A 20 -12.75 -6.74 9.73
C ALA A 20 -12.96 -8.10 10.41
N LYS A 21 -12.45 -9.19 9.82
CA LYS A 21 -12.58 -10.55 10.37
C LYS A 21 -11.77 -10.70 11.66
N LEU A 22 -10.57 -10.11 11.72
CA LEU A 22 -9.73 -10.07 12.90
C LEU A 22 -10.37 -9.26 14.04
N SER A 23 -10.87 -8.07 13.77
CA SER A 23 -11.56 -7.24 14.78
C SER A 23 -12.75 -7.99 15.39
N ARG A 24 -13.54 -8.69 14.56
CA ARG A 24 -14.66 -9.50 15.04
C ARG A 24 -14.20 -10.68 15.89
N TYR A 25 -13.15 -11.39 15.46
CA TYR A 25 -12.57 -12.49 16.23
C TYR A 25 -12.01 -12.02 17.58
N LEU A 26 -11.34 -10.86 17.62
CA LEU A 26 -10.82 -10.26 18.85
C LEU A 26 -11.95 -9.78 19.79
N GLN A 27 -13.00 -9.16 19.25
CA GLN A 27 -14.17 -8.77 20.04
C GLN A 27 -14.84 -9.98 20.67
N THR A 28 -15.05 -11.05 19.90
CA THR A 28 -15.54 -12.32 20.44
C THR A 28 -14.58 -12.85 21.50
N ALA A 29 -13.29 -12.93 21.22
CA ALA A 29 -12.28 -13.38 22.19
C ALA A 29 -12.31 -12.60 23.51
N VAL A 30 -12.49 -11.28 23.48
CA VAL A 30 -12.59 -10.43 24.69
C VAL A 30 -13.81 -10.79 25.53
N THR A 31 -14.96 -11.08 24.91
CA THR A 31 -16.16 -11.51 25.68
C THR A 31 -15.99 -12.84 26.42
N PHE A 32 -15.00 -13.66 26.04
CA PHE A 32 -14.68 -14.91 26.72
C PHE A 32 -13.72 -14.68 27.91
N ILE A 33 -12.92 -13.61 27.87
CA ILE A 33 -12.04 -13.21 28.98
C ILE A 33 -12.86 -12.72 30.17
N ASP A 34 -13.95 -11.98 29.91
CA ASP A 34 -14.83 -11.43 30.95
C ASP A 34 -15.83 -12.44 31.52
N THR A 35 -15.79 -13.72 31.11
CA THR A 35 -16.66 -14.73 31.72
C THR A 35 -16.21 -15.00 33.18
N PRO A 36 -17.13 -14.95 34.15
CA PRO A 36 -16.81 -14.88 35.59
C PRO A 36 -16.15 -16.13 36.18
N ASN A 37 -15.80 -17.13 35.38
CA ASN A 37 -15.30 -18.43 35.85
C ASN A 37 -13.78 -18.60 35.80
N GLY A 38 -13.00 -17.54 35.58
CA GLY A 38 -11.54 -17.54 35.82
C GLY A 38 -10.76 -18.63 35.08
N GLN A 39 -11.29 -19.11 33.95
CA GLN A 39 -10.68 -20.25 33.28
C GLN A 39 -9.47 -19.80 32.47
N PRO A 40 -8.32 -20.49 32.54
CA PRO A 40 -7.11 -20.09 31.82
C PRO A 40 -7.39 -19.95 30.33
N LEU A 41 -7.03 -18.78 29.78
CA LEU A 41 -7.07 -18.49 28.36
C LEU A 41 -6.33 -19.59 27.58
N GLU A 42 -6.94 -20.12 26.53
CA GLU A 42 -6.30 -21.14 25.71
C GLU A 42 -5.09 -20.48 24.98
N PRO A 43 -3.84 -20.92 25.25
CA PRO A 43 -2.66 -20.19 24.80
C PRO A 43 -2.49 -20.12 23.27
N ARG A 44 -2.99 -21.12 22.53
CA ARG A 44 -2.89 -21.15 21.06
C ARG A 44 -3.82 -20.12 20.44
N ALA A 45 -4.99 -19.96 21.02
CA ALA A 45 -6.00 -18.98 20.64
C ALA A 45 -5.52 -17.53 20.79
N VAL A 46 -4.92 -17.19 21.94
CA VAL A 46 -4.31 -15.87 22.17
C VAL A 46 -3.15 -15.63 21.19
N ARG A 47 -2.33 -16.66 20.95
CA ARG A 47 -1.24 -16.60 19.97
C ARG A 47 -1.75 -16.35 18.55
N ALA A 48 -2.86 -17.00 18.14
CA ALA A 48 -3.47 -16.81 16.83
C ALA A 48 -3.98 -15.37 16.64
N SER A 49 -4.63 -14.81 17.67
CA SER A 49 -5.05 -13.40 17.72
C SER A 49 -3.87 -12.43 17.52
N PHE A 50 -2.80 -12.61 18.29
CA PHE A 50 -1.59 -11.79 18.16
C PHE A 50 -0.94 -11.90 16.78
N MET A 51 -0.79 -13.12 16.26
CA MET A 51 -0.23 -13.36 14.93
C MET A 51 -1.08 -12.75 13.82
N GLY A 52 -2.41 -12.81 13.92
CA GLY A 52 -3.33 -12.15 12.99
C GLY A 52 -3.13 -10.63 12.96
N THR A 53 -3.03 -10.00 14.13
CA THR A 53 -2.76 -8.55 14.26
C THR A 53 -1.41 -8.16 13.68
N LEU A 54 -0.34 -8.92 13.99
CA LEU A 54 0.99 -8.69 13.42
C LEU A 54 0.99 -8.82 11.89
N THR A 55 0.29 -9.82 11.35
CA THR A 55 0.17 -10.03 9.91
C THR A 55 -0.58 -8.87 9.24
N LEU A 56 -1.65 -8.36 9.87
CA LEU A 56 -2.38 -7.21 9.35
C LEU A 56 -1.51 -5.94 9.37
N LEU A 57 -0.82 -5.66 10.47
CA LEU A 57 0.10 -4.51 10.57
C LEU A 57 1.19 -4.59 9.51
N ALA A 58 1.78 -5.78 9.29
CA ALA A 58 2.75 -5.99 8.24
C ALA A 58 2.16 -5.80 6.83
N LYS A 59 0.88 -6.12 6.62
CA LYS A 59 0.18 -5.86 5.34
C LYS A 59 -0.11 -4.36 5.16
N LEU A 60 -0.52 -3.65 6.21
CA LEU A 60 -0.77 -2.21 6.17
C LEU A 60 0.51 -1.42 5.93
N ALA A 61 1.62 -1.80 6.58
CA ALA A 61 2.94 -1.20 6.34
C ALA A 61 3.46 -1.41 4.90
N LYS A 62 2.93 -2.40 4.18
CA LYS A 62 3.26 -2.68 2.77
C LYS A 62 2.32 -2.00 1.78
N ILE A 63 1.29 -1.31 2.23
CA ILE A 63 0.46 -0.49 1.35
C ILE A 63 1.29 0.78 1.06
N PRO A 64 1.71 1.00 -0.21
CA PRO A 64 2.39 2.24 -0.54
C PRO A 64 1.43 3.39 -0.26
N ASP A 65 1.91 4.40 0.45
CA ASP A 65 1.16 5.61 0.70
C ASP A 65 0.73 6.21 -0.65
N VAL A 66 -0.58 6.36 -0.83
CA VAL A 66 -1.19 6.69 -2.12
C VAL A 66 -0.79 8.10 -2.55
N ASP A 67 -0.52 8.96 -1.56
CA ASP A 67 0.01 10.31 -1.78
C ASP A 67 1.43 10.24 -2.37
N HIS A 68 2.26 9.33 -1.88
CA HIS A 68 3.61 9.10 -2.40
C HIS A 68 3.60 8.56 -3.83
N VAL A 69 2.65 7.66 -4.16
CA VAL A 69 2.49 7.14 -5.52
C VAL A 69 2.00 8.24 -6.46
N HIS A 70 1.03 9.04 -6.03
CA HIS A 70 0.51 10.15 -6.82
C HIS A 70 1.57 11.22 -7.06
N ASP A 71 2.38 11.56 -6.06
CA ASP A 71 3.50 12.49 -6.21
C ASP A 71 4.60 11.93 -7.10
N ALA A 72 4.92 10.63 -6.99
CA ALA A 72 5.86 9.97 -7.91
C ALA A 72 5.35 9.99 -9.36
N VAL A 73 4.06 9.74 -9.58
CA VAL A 73 3.42 9.83 -10.91
C VAL A 73 3.41 11.26 -11.43
N ARG A 74 3.09 12.25 -10.59
CA ARG A 74 3.10 13.67 -10.95
C ARG A 74 4.53 14.14 -11.28
N ALA A 75 5.52 13.74 -10.50
CA ALA A 75 6.92 14.05 -10.74
C ALA A 75 7.44 13.39 -12.03
N ALA A 76 7.05 12.13 -12.30
CA ALA A 76 7.36 11.45 -13.55
C ALA A 76 6.73 12.17 -14.75
N HIS A 77 5.45 12.55 -14.65
CA HIS A 77 4.76 13.27 -15.71
C HIS A 77 5.38 14.65 -16.00
N ALA A 78 5.76 15.41 -14.95
CA ALA A 78 6.43 16.70 -15.11
C ALA A 78 7.79 16.56 -15.83
N LYS A 79 8.56 15.50 -15.51
CA LYS A 79 9.85 15.20 -16.16
C LYS A 79 9.67 14.82 -17.64
N THR A 80 8.65 14.03 -17.96
CA THR A 80 8.36 13.67 -19.35
C THR A 80 7.91 14.89 -20.16
N LYS A 81 7.08 15.77 -19.59
CA LYS A 81 6.64 17.00 -20.24
C LYS A 81 7.81 17.94 -20.52
N THR A 82 8.68 18.15 -19.54
CA THR A 82 9.87 19.00 -19.74
C THR A 82 10.82 18.41 -20.79
N ALA A 83 11.04 17.09 -20.78
CA ALA A 83 11.85 16.42 -21.80
C ALA A 83 11.27 16.58 -23.22
N ALA A 84 9.94 16.44 -23.36
CA ALA A 84 9.26 16.66 -24.64
C ALA A 84 9.39 18.12 -25.12
N GLU A 85 9.26 19.09 -24.21
CA GLU A 85 9.41 20.52 -24.51
C GLU A 85 10.86 20.90 -24.87
N THR A 86 11.87 20.30 -24.24
CA THR A 86 13.27 20.50 -24.65
C THR A 86 13.57 19.85 -25.99
N THR A 87 13.05 18.65 -26.25
CA THR A 87 13.21 17.99 -27.56
C THR A 87 12.52 18.80 -28.67
N ALA A 88 11.31 19.30 -28.44
CA ALA A 88 10.58 20.13 -29.40
C ALA A 88 11.36 21.41 -29.75
N ARG A 89 11.88 22.12 -28.73
CA ARG A 89 12.71 23.32 -28.94
C ARG A 89 14.03 23.03 -29.65
N ALA A 90 14.66 21.89 -29.35
CA ALA A 90 15.89 21.49 -30.03
C ALA A 90 15.64 21.22 -31.54
N ILE A 91 14.53 20.57 -31.87
CA ILE A 91 14.13 20.32 -33.26
C ILE A 91 13.81 21.64 -33.98
N GLU A 92 13.08 22.54 -33.32
CA GLU A 92 12.76 23.86 -33.87
C GLU A 92 14.02 24.68 -34.16
N SER A 93 14.99 24.71 -33.22
CA SER A 93 16.28 25.38 -33.42
C SER A 93 17.04 24.84 -34.63
N ILE A 94 17.11 23.51 -34.78
CA ILE A 94 17.77 22.86 -35.93
C ILE A 94 17.07 23.21 -37.24
N GLN A 95 15.73 23.36 -37.22
CA GLN A 95 14.94 23.71 -38.40
C GLN A 95 14.99 25.21 -38.73
N THR A 96 15.28 26.08 -37.77
CA THR A 96 15.54 27.51 -37.99
C THR A 96 16.99 27.82 -38.35
N ASP A 97 17.94 26.90 -38.08
CA ASP A 97 19.36 27.01 -38.43
C ASP A 97 19.78 26.64 -39.89
N PRO A 98 18.93 26.26 -40.87
CA PRO A 98 19.39 25.96 -42.23
C PRO A 98 19.50 27.18 -43.17
N ASN A 99 19.59 28.42 -42.66
CA ASN A 99 19.78 29.62 -43.49
C ASN A 99 20.98 30.50 -43.12
N THR A 100 22.13 29.90 -42.80
CA THR A 100 23.41 30.65 -42.71
C THR A 100 24.57 29.92 -43.37
N ASN A 101 24.36 29.37 -44.56
CA ASN A 101 25.43 28.77 -45.37
C ASN A 101 25.15 28.84 -46.87
N ASN A 102 24.78 30.02 -47.37
CA ASN A 102 24.98 30.39 -48.77
C ASN A 102 25.20 31.90 -48.96
N THR A 103 26.42 32.37 -48.73
CA THR A 103 26.93 33.53 -49.50
C THR A 103 28.15 33.11 -50.30
N THR A 104 27.91 33.08 -51.60
CA THR A 104 28.73 32.73 -52.75
C THR A 104 30.09 33.41 -52.82
N THR A 105 31.04 32.64 -53.35
CA THR A 105 32.31 32.98 -54.01
C THR A 105 32.32 34.31 -54.77
N ALA A 106 33.34 35.14 -54.53
CA ALA A 106 34.08 35.90 -55.55
C ALA A 106 35.38 36.43 -54.94
#